data_AF-A0A3M0WT37-F1
#
_entry.id   AF-A0A3M0WT37-F1
#
_cell.length_a   1.000
_cell.length_b   1.000
_cell.length_c   1.000
_cell.angle_alpha   90.00
_cell.angle_beta   90.00
_cell.angle_gamma   90.00
#
_symmetry.space_group_name_H-M   'P 1'
#
loop_
_entity.id
_entity.type
_entity.pdbx_description
1 polymer ?
#
loop_
_entity_poly.entity_id
_entity_poly.type
_entity_poly.pdbx_seq_one_letter_code
_entity_poly.pdbx_strand_id
1 'polypeptide(L)'
;GRPVHLTGKEYQILELLALRKGTTITKEMFLNHLYGGMDEPELKIIDVFICKLRKKLAAASGGQSFIETVWGRGYVLRDPEEASGGAPAVAVGA
;
A
#
# COMPACT_ATOMS: atom_id res chain seq x y z
N GLY A 1 15.90 8.00 -9.58
CA GLY A 1 14.67 7.21 -9.64
C GLY A 1 14.14 7.16 -11.06
N ARG A 2 13.48 6.07 -11.45
CA ARG A 2 12.79 5.96 -12.76
C ARG A 2 11.34 6.43 -12.64
N PRO A 3 10.79 7.14 -13.64
CA PRO A 3 9.39 7.51 -13.64
C PRO A 3 8.49 6.27 -13.72
N VAL A 4 7.46 6.21 -12.89
CA VAL A 4 6.51 5.08 -12.81
C VAL A 4 5.16 5.50 -13.35
N HIS A 5 4.70 4.86 -14.42
CA HIS A 5 3.34 5.06 -14.92
C HIS A 5 2.34 4.26 -14.09
N LEU A 6 1.63 4.96 -13.22
CA LEU A 6 0.53 4.42 -12.42
C LEU A 6 -0.80 4.77 -13.09
N THR A 7 -1.76 3.84 -13.06
CA THR A 7 -3.15 4.17 -13.40
C THR A 7 -3.77 4.98 -12.27
N GLY A 8 -4.84 5.75 -12.55
CA GLY A 8 -5.47 6.60 -11.54
C GLY A 8 -5.90 5.87 -10.26
N LYS A 9 -6.27 4.57 -10.34
CA LYS A 9 -6.59 3.76 -9.16
C LYS A 9 -5.34 3.36 -8.36
N GLU A 10 -4.28 2.93 -9.03
CA GLU A 10 -3.00 2.60 -8.38
C GLU A 10 -2.40 3.83 -7.68
N TYR A 11 -2.52 5.00 -8.32
CA TYR A 11 -2.06 6.26 -7.75
C TYR A 11 -2.85 6.63 -6.49
N GLN A 12 -4.18 6.53 -6.51
CA GLN A 12 -5.01 6.79 -5.31
C GLN A 12 -4.66 5.85 -4.14
N ILE A 13 -4.39 4.57 -4.41
CA ILE A 13 -3.93 3.63 -3.38
C ILE A 13 -2.59 4.08 -2.81
N LEU A 14 -1.64 4.43 -3.67
CA LEU A 14 -0.33 4.89 -3.24
C LEU A 14 -0.41 6.22 -2.47
N GLU A 15 -1.25 7.14 -2.92
CA GLU A 15 -1.49 8.44 -2.30
C GLU A 15 -2.08 8.26 -0.90
N LEU A 16 -3.09 7.41 -0.74
CA LEU A 16 -3.67 7.11 0.58
C LEU A 16 -2.63 6.49 1.53
N LEU A 17 -1.81 5.59 1.01
CA LEU A 17 -0.68 4.98 1.72
C LEU A 17 0.39 6.01 2.09
N ALA A 18 0.69 6.97 1.21
CA ALA A 18 1.71 8.00 1.41
C ALA A 18 1.22 9.09 2.38
N LEU A 19 -0.04 9.50 2.27
CA LEU A 19 -0.71 10.41 3.19
C LEU A 19 -0.68 9.90 4.64
N ARG A 20 -0.73 8.58 4.81
CA ARG A 20 -0.67 7.91 6.12
C ARG A 20 0.51 6.94 6.21
N LYS A 21 1.71 7.40 5.82
CA LYS A 21 2.94 6.61 5.92
C LYS A 21 3.11 6.05 7.34
N GLY A 22 3.43 4.76 7.45
CA GLY A 22 3.57 4.04 8.72
C GLY A 22 2.26 3.64 9.41
N THR A 23 1.08 3.99 8.86
CA THR A 23 -0.23 3.58 9.39
C THR A 23 -0.80 2.43 8.59
N THR A 24 -1.41 1.46 9.26
CA THR A 24 -2.13 0.38 8.60
C THR A 24 -3.44 0.88 7.99
N ILE A 25 -3.57 0.73 6.68
CA ILE A 25 -4.78 1.05 5.91
C ILE A 25 -5.51 -0.25 5.58
N THR A 26 -6.77 -0.35 6.00
CA THR A 26 -7.59 -1.54 5.75
C THR A 26 -8.05 -1.60 4.31
N LYS A 27 -8.42 -2.80 3.85
CA LYS A 27 -8.95 -3.01 2.49
C LYS A 27 -10.22 -2.18 2.25
N GLU A 28 -11.07 -2.06 3.27
CA GLU A 28 -12.28 -1.23 3.24
C GLU A 28 -11.97 0.25 3.05
N MET A 29 -10.92 0.78 3.68
CA MET A 29 -10.51 2.17 3.48
C MET A 29 -10.08 2.42 2.02
N PHE A 30 -9.37 1.47 1.40
CA PHE A 30 -9.03 1.58 -0.01
C PHE A 30 -10.27 1.56 -0.90
N LEU A 31 -11.21 0.64 -0.64
CA LEU A 31 -12.47 0.59 -1.37
C LEU A 31 -13.25 1.89 -1.26
N ASN A 32 -13.43 2.39 -0.03
CA ASN A 32 -14.14 3.64 0.20
C ASN A 32 -13.46 4.83 -0.47
N HIS A 33 -12.12 4.88 -0.48
CA HIS A 33 -11.37 5.96 -1.14
C HIS A 33 -11.45 5.88 -2.67
N LEU A 34 -11.44 4.68 -3.25
CA LEU A 34 -11.46 4.46 -4.70
C LEU A 34 -12.86 4.56 -5.32
N TYR A 35 -13.88 4.07 -4.60
CA TYR A 35 -15.23 3.88 -5.10
C TYR A 35 -16.27 4.79 -4.41
N GLY A 36 -15.92 5.44 -3.30
CA GLY A 36 -16.75 6.49 -2.70
C GLY A 36 -18.16 6.06 -2.29
N GLY A 37 -18.37 4.77 -2.00
CA GLY A 37 -19.67 4.21 -1.62
C GLY A 37 -20.59 3.83 -2.79
N MET A 38 -20.11 3.80 -4.03
CA MET A 38 -20.85 3.23 -5.17
C MET A 38 -20.08 2.08 -5.81
N ASP A 39 -20.78 0.96 -6.01
CA ASP A 39 -20.28 -0.26 -6.67
C ASP A 39 -19.00 -0.78 -5.98
N GLU A 40 -19.14 -1.31 -4.76
CA GLU A 40 -18.02 -1.89 -3.99
C GLU A 40 -17.52 -3.17 -4.67
N PRO A 41 -16.35 -3.16 -5.34
CA PRO A 41 -15.79 -4.40 -5.84
C PRO A 41 -15.33 -5.28 -4.68
N GLU A 42 -15.11 -6.56 -4.97
CA GLU A 42 -14.58 -7.48 -3.97
C GLU A 42 -13.24 -7.00 -3.40
N LEU A 43 -13.06 -7.16 -2.09
CA LEU A 43 -11.83 -6.82 -1.34
C LEU A 43 -10.54 -7.38 -1.99
N LYS A 44 -10.66 -8.48 -2.74
CA LYS A 44 -9.57 -9.10 -3.51
C LYS A 44 -8.99 -8.21 -4.61
N ILE A 45 -9.75 -7.22 -5.11
CA ILE A 45 -9.25 -6.30 -6.13
C ILE A 45 -8.12 -5.42 -5.56
N ILE A 46 -8.18 -5.11 -4.26
CA ILE A 46 -7.13 -4.36 -3.57
C ILE A 46 -5.83 -5.16 -3.60
N ASP A 47 -5.86 -6.47 -3.36
CA ASP A 47 -4.67 -7.32 -3.47
C ASP A 47 -4.06 -7.27 -4.87
N VAL A 48 -4.90 -7.29 -5.92
CA VAL A 48 -4.44 -7.17 -7.32
C VAL A 48 -3.79 -5.82 -7.58
N PHE A 49 -4.41 -4.73 -7.13
CA PHE A 49 -3.83 -3.40 -7.28
C PHE A 49 -2.52 -3.25 -6.51
N ILE A 50 -2.45 -3.70 -5.27
CA ILE A 50 -1.22 -3.69 -4.46
C ILE A 50 -0.13 -4.53 -5.15
N CYS A 51 -0.47 -5.70 -5.68
CA CYS A 51 0.49 -6.56 -6.37
C CYS A 51 1.05 -5.90 -7.65
N LYS A 52 0.19 -5.24 -8.43
CA LYS A 52 0.60 -4.46 -9.62
C LYS A 52 1.43 -3.25 -9.25
N LEU A 53 0.97 -2.45 -8.28
CA LEU A 53 1.66 -1.27 -7.77
C LEU A 53 3.05 -1.63 -7.23
N ARG A 54 3.14 -2.68 -6.43
CA ARG A 54 4.40 -3.17 -5.86
C ARG A 54 5.37 -3.65 -6.95
N LYS A 55 4.89 -4.35 -7.98
CA LYS A 55 5.74 -4.72 -9.14
C LYS A 55 6.28 -3.49 -9.86
N LYS A 56 5.45 -2.46 -10.07
CA LYS A 56 5.87 -1.21 -10.72
C LYS A 56 6.88 -0.43 -9.87
N LEU A 57 6.63 -0.30 -8.56
CA LEU A 57 7.55 0.34 -7.62
C LEU A 57 8.88 -0.40 -7.54
N ALA A 58 8.85 -1.73 -7.42
CA ALA A 58 10.06 -2.54 -7.41
C ALA A 58 10.87 -2.38 -8.71
N ALA A 59 10.22 -2.35 -9.87
CA ALA A 59 10.91 -2.13 -11.15
C ALA A 59 11.58 -0.74 -11.24
N ALA A 60 11.04 0.27 -10.56
CA ALA A 60 11.55 1.64 -10.60
C ALA A 60 12.59 1.94 -9.52
N SER A 61 12.50 1.25 -8.38
CA SER A 61 13.39 1.40 -7.24
C SER A 61 14.44 0.27 -7.14
N GLY A 62 14.61 -0.52 -8.20
CA GLY A 62 15.66 -1.55 -8.26
C GLY A 62 15.43 -2.77 -7.35
N GLY A 63 14.17 -3.13 -7.08
CA GLY A 63 13.78 -4.29 -6.28
C GLY A 63 13.30 -3.95 -4.87
N GLN A 64 13.30 -2.67 -4.49
CA GLN A 64 12.81 -2.24 -3.18
C GLN A 64 11.29 -2.35 -3.06
N SER A 65 10.83 -2.87 -1.91
CA SER A 65 9.41 -2.98 -1.58
C SER A 65 9.06 -1.96 -0.50
N PHE A 66 8.20 -1.00 -0.85
CA PHE A 66 7.74 0.05 0.06
C PHE A 66 6.41 -0.28 0.74
N ILE A 67 5.71 -1.31 0.26
CA ILE A 67 4.39 -1.69 0.75
C ILE A 67 4.53 -3.01 1.50
N GLU A 68 4.16 -3.00 2.77
CA GLU A 68 4.14 -4.16 3.66
C GLU A 68 2.68 -4.62 3.88
N THR A 69 2.46 -5.93 3.81
CA THR A 69 1.14 -6.53 3.99
C THR A 69 0.97 -6.96 5.43
N VAL A 70 -0.02 -6.40 6.12
CA VAL A 70 -0.42 -6.79 7.48
C VAL A 70 -1.57 -7.77 7.38
N TRP A 71 -1.28 -9.05 7.56
CA TRP A 71 -2.27 -10.13 7.51
C TRP A 71 -3.41 -9.88 8.51
N GLY A 72 -4.66 -9.99 8.05
CA GLY A 72 -5.85 -9.74 8.86
C GLY A 72 -6.20 -8.27 9.11
N ARG A 73 -5.37 -7.32 8.65
CA ARG A 73 -5.55 -5.88 8.96
C ARG A 73 -5.52 -4.99 7.72
N GLY A 74 -4.58 -5.19 6.79
CA GLY A 74 -4.49 -4.38 5.57
C GLY A 74 -3.06 -4.20 5.05
N TYR A 75 -2.73 -2.99 4.60
CA TYR A 75 -1.43 -2.64 4.03
C TYR A 75 -0.86 -1.39 4.68
N VAL A 76 0.47 -1.32 4.78
CA VAL A 76 1.18 -0.16 5.32
C VAL A 76 2.31 0.24 4.39
N LEU A 77 2.54 1.54 4.26
CA LEU A 77 3.69 2.08 3.54
C LEU A 77 4.85 2.25 4.51
N ARG A 78 5.99 1.63 4.19
CA ARG A 78 7.26 1.76 4.90
C ARG A 78 8.39 1.98 3.92
N ASP A 79 9.33 2.83 4.29
CA ASP A 79 10.54 3.00 3.50
C ASP A 79 11.55 1.89 3.82
N PRO A 80 12.20 1.32 2.78
CA PRO A 80 13.19 0.26 2.95
C PRO A 80 14.44 0.74 3.70
N GLU A 81 14.71 2.05 3.71
CA GLU A 81 15.87 2.64 4.39
C GLU A 81 15.64 2.77 5.91
N GLU A 82 14.40 3.06 6.34
CA GLU A 82 14.06 3.15 7.77
C GLU A 82 14.00 1.78 8.46
N ALA A 83 13.96 0.68 7.72
CA ALA A 83 13.98 -0.66 8.29
C ALA A 83 15.35 -1.06 8.89
N SER A 84 16.43 -0.33 8.57
CA SER A 84 17.79 -0.67 9.02
C SER A 84 18.29 0.13 10.24
N GLY A 85 17.53 1.07 10.79
CA GLY A 85 18.00 1.90 11.90
C GLY A 85 16.92 2.66 12.65
N GLY A 86 16.31 2.02 13.66
CA GLY A 86 15.44 2.69 14.64
C GLY A 86 14.03 2.10 14.73
N ALA A 87 13.80 1.24 15.73
CA ALA A 87 12.49 0.71 16.17
C ALA A 87 11.51 1.83 16.64
N PRO A 88 10.18 1.61 16.87
CA PRO A 88 9.54 0.32 17.18
C PRO A 88 8.17 0.00 16.52
N ALA A 89 7.80 -1.28 16.68
CA ALA A 89 6.46 -1.87 16.82
C ALA A 89 5.22 -1.04 16.42
N VAL A 90 4.45 -1.60 15.48
CA VAL A 90 3.00 -1.71 15.70
C VAL A 90 2.66 -3.19 15.80
N ALA A 91 2.61 -3.67 17.04
CA ALA A 91 1.96 -4.91 17.39
C ALA A 91 0.46 -4.82 17.04
N VAL A 92 -0.11 -5.92 16.54
CA VAL A 92 -1.40 -6.54 16.89
C VAL A 92 -1.41 -7.89 16.16
N GLY A 93 -1.67 -9.03 16.78
CA GLY A 93 -2.38 -9.25 18.03
C GLY A 93 -1.97 -10.55 18.73
N ALA A 94 -2.38 -10.59 19.99
CA ALA A 94 -2.60 -11.80 20.77
C ALA A 94 -3.86 -12.53 20.27
#